data_AF-D8T3V4-F1
#
_entry.id   AF-D8T3V4-F1
#
_cell.length_a   1.000
_cell.length_b   1.000
_cell.length_c   1.000
_cell.angle_alpha   90.00
_cell.angle_beta   90.00
_cell.angle_gamma   90.00
#
_symmetry.space_group_name_H-M   'P 1'
#
loop_
_entity.id
_entity.type
_entity.pdbx_description
1 polymer ?
#
loop_
_entity_poly.entity_id
_entity_poly.type
_entity_poly.pdbx_seq_one_letter_code
_entity_poly.pdbx_strand_id
1 'polypeptide(L)'
;MPESSEPGPSNQVAEPEAEPFVPTPKVTGSDYYIQPSPEEIRERHLSTPGGYCHRVDNFVVGRKQHGEIRFIGRTDVRELDVCDAVQFDKNQVIVYMDESKKPGVGDGLNKPAEVTLFNIHWNDNLDGQEQQEQQQQQFEMMLRDESERQGSHFISYDAASGEWKFLVDHFSTFGLQCKTLAT
;
A
#
# COMPACT_ATOMS: atom_id res chain seq x y z
N MET A 1 39.03 -44.22 53.72
CA MET A 1 39.27 -42.97 52.97
C MET A 1 38.29 -43.00 51.80
N PRO A 2 37.19 -42.22 51.83
CA PRO A 2 36.22 -42.22 50.73
C PRO A 2 36.71 -41.31 49.58
N GLU A 3 36.30 -41.70 48.38
CA GLU A 3 36.61 -41.13 47.07
C GLU A 3 35.93 -39.77 46.88
N SER A 4 36.70 -38.75 46.50
CA SER A 4 36.22 -37.39 46.24
C SER A 4 35.52 -37.34 44.88
N SER A 5 34.21 -37.12 44.89
CA SER A 5 33.41 -36.92 43.68
C SER A 5 33.63 -35.52 43.11
N GLU A 6 34.08 -35.40 41.86
CA GLU A 6 34.12 -34.14 41.13
C GLU A 6 32.72 -33.73 40.66
N PRO A 7 32.34 -32.44 40.71
CA PRO A 7 31.09 -31.97 40.15
C PRO A 7 31.16 -31.99 38.61
N GLY A 8 30.20 -32.67 37.98
CA GLY A 8 30.03 -32.70 36.53
C GLY A 8 29.72 -31.31 35.94
N PRO A 9 29.89 -31.13 34.62
CA PRO A 9 29.78 -29.82 33.99
C PRO A 9 28.35 -29.28 34.11
N SER A 10 28.25 -28.05 34.59
CA SER A 10 27.01 -27.26 34.60
C SER A 10 26.56 -27.05 33.16
N ASN A 11 25.47 -27.72 32.78
CA ASN A 11 24.84 -27.57 31.48
C ASN A 11 24.15 -26.19 31.45
N GLN A 12 24.87 -25.17 31.02
CA GLN A 12 24.30 -23.84 30.77
C GLN A 12 23.46 -23.94 29.50
N VAL A 13 22.14 -24.01 29.69
CA VAL A 13 21.18 -23.83 28.60
C VAL A 13 21.28 -22.35 28.23
N ALA A 14 21.82 -22.05 27.05
CA ALA A 14 21.85 -20.69 26.52
C ALA A 14 20.40 -20.17 26.41
N GLU A 15 20.11 -19.03 27.05
CA GLU A 15 18.87 -18.31 26.83
C GLU A 15 18.77 -17.92 25.34
N PRO A 16 17.59 -18.01 24.70
CA PRO A 16 17.46 -17.59 23.32
C PRO A 16 17.81 -16.10 23.25
N GLU A 17 18.86 -15.76 22.49
CA GLU A 17 19.26 -14.37 22.26
C GLU A 17 18.05 -13.61 21.71
N ALA A 18 17.68 -12.52 22.38
CA ALA A 18 16.55 -11.70 21.96
C ALA A 18 16.83 -11.12 20.58
N GLU A 19 15.96 -11.43 19.62
CA GLU A 19 16.04 -10.90 18.25
C GLU A 19 16.20 -9.37 18.26
N PRO A 20 17.11 -8.81 17.46
CA PRO A 20 17.31 -7.36 17.40
C PRO A 20 16.01 -6.66 16.99
N PHE A 21 15.63 -5.64 17.74
CA PHE A 21 14.44 -4.85 17.43
C PHE A 21 14.61 -4.13 16.08
N VAL A 22 13.69 -4.40 15.15
CA VAL A 22 13.63 -3.71 13.86
C VAL A 22 12.29 -2.97 13.73
N PRO A 23 12.30 -1.65 13.46
CA PRO A 23 11.08 -0.84 13.35
C PRO A 23 10.37 -1.08 12.00
N THR A 24 9.81 -2.28 11.82
CA THR A 24 9.00 -2.64 10.65
C THR A 24 7.61 -2.02 10.73
N PRO A 25 6.99 -1.68 9.59
CA PRO A 25 5.61 -1.19 9.55
C PRO A 25 4.63 -2.22 10.11
N LYS A 26 3.54 -1.73 10.69
CA LYS A 26 2.44 -2.57 11.20
C LYS A 26 1.39 -2.75 10.12
N VAL A 27 1.00 -4.00 9.90
CA VAL A 27 -0.08 -4.38 8.98
C VAL A 27 -1.06 -5.24 9.78
N THR A 28 -2.23 -4.69 10.11
CA THR A 28 -3.21 -5.33 10.99
C THR A 28 -4.37 -5.98 10.23
N GLY A 29 -4.70 -5.50 9.03
CA GLY A 29 -5.70 -6.09 8.14
C GLY A 29 -5.18 -7.32 7.40
N SER A 30 -5.95 -8.42 7.42
CA SER A 30 -5.57 -9.70 6.77
C SER A 30 -5.59 -9.65 5.23
N ASP A 31 -6.30 -8.67 4.67
CA ASP A 31 -6.40 -8.38 3.25
C ASP A 31 -5.40 -7.30 2.78
N TYR A 32 -4.70 -6.64 3.69
CA TYR A 32 -3.63 -5.70 3.38
C TYR A 32 -2.29 -6.42 3.15
N TYR A 33 -1.46 -5.84 2.31
CA TYR A 33 -0.09 -6.25 2.08
C TYR A 33 0.81 -5.05 1.83
N ILE A 34 2.12 -5.28 1.98
CA ILE A 34 3.15 -4.30 1.65
C ILE A 34 4.26 -4.95 0.82
N GLN A 35 4.94 -4.15 0.00
CA GLN A 35 6.16 -4.57 -0.69
C GLN A 35 7.25 -3.50 -0.55
N PRO A 36 8.51 -3.87 -0.28
CA PRO A 36 8.99 -5.20 0.12
C PRO A 36 8.28 -5.76 1.36
N SER A 37 8.26 -7.08 1.54
CA SER A 37 7.54 -7.70 2.66
C SER A 37 8.12 -7.26 4.01
N PRO A 38 7.38 -7.37 5.13
CA PRO A 38 7.93 -7.05 6.46
C PRO A 38 9.22 -7.81 6.78
N GLU A 39 9.33 -9.06 6.32
CA GLU A 39 10.52 -9.91 6.49
C GLU A 39 11.69 -9.41 5.64
N GLU A 40 11.45 -9.06 4.37
CA GLU A 40 12.47 -8.48 3.49
C GLU A 40 12.95 -7.12 4.01
N ILE A 41 12.05 -6.28 4.52
CA ILE A 41 12.41 -5.01 5.17
C ILE A 41 13.30 -5.27 6.38
N ARG A 42 12.99 -6.29 7.20
CA ARG A 42 13.81 -6.67 8.36
C ARG A 42 15.20 -7.14 7.94
N GLU A 43 15.29 -8.07 7.00
CA GLU A 43 16.56 -8.59 6.50
C GLU A 43 17.43 -7.47 5.92
N ARG A 44 16.85 -6.60 5.08
CA ARG A 44 17.56 -5.43 4.52
C ARG A 44 17.98 -4.45 5.60
N HIS A 45 17.18 -4.27 6.65
CA HIS A 45 17.54 -3.40 7.76
C HIS A 45 18.77 -3.90 8.50
N LEU A 46 18.81 -5.20 8.81
CA LEU A 46 19.91 -5.82 9.55
C LEU A 46 21.20 -5.91 8.72
N SER A 47 21.08 -6.12 7.41
CA SER A 47 22.22 -6.23 6.50
C SER A 47 22.80 -4.89 6.05
N THR A 48 22.09 -3.76 6.25
CA THR A 48 22.55 -2.45 5.78
C THR A 48 23.05 -1.57 6.94
N PRO A 49 24.31 -1.08 6.89
CA PRO A 49 24.79 -0.07 7.84
C PRO A 49 23.85 1.14 7.91
N GLY A 50 23.49 1.55 9.14
CA GLY A 50 22.56 2.64 9.38
C GLY A 50 21.08 2.31 9.17
N GLY A 51 20.72 1.05 8.89
CA GLY A 51 19.34 0.55 8.79
C GLY A 51 18.60 0.95 7.51
N TYR A 52 17.62 0.16 7.08
CA TYR A 52 16.92 0.31 5.78
C TYR A 52 15.53 0.95 5.90
N CYS A 53 14.85 0.80 7.04
CA CYS A 53 13.43 1.17 7.21
C CYS A 53 13.09 2.65 6.94
N HIS A 54 14.06 3.57 7.01
CA HIS A 54 13.80 4.99 6.74
C HIS A 54 13.93 5.37 5.25
N ARG A 55 14.28 4.42 4.39
CA ARG A 55 14.60 4.66 2.97
C ARG A 55 14.16 3.51 2.08
N VAL A 56 12.99 2.95 2.35
CA VAL A 56 12.45 1.85 1.55
C VAL A 56 12.08 2.41 0.18
N ASP A 57 12.75 1.95 -0.87
CA ASP A 57 12.53 2.42 -2.24
C ASP A 57 11.25 1.81 -2.83
N ASN A 58 10.45 2.65 -3.48
CA ASN A 58 9.22 2.25 -4.20
C ASN A 58 8.27 1.42 -3.34
N PHE A 59 8.10 1.82 -2.07
CA PHE A 59 7.26 1.14 -1.10
C PHE A 59 5.83 1.00 -1.65
N VAL A 60 5.27 -0.21 -1.56
CA VAL A 60 3.91 -0.52 -1.99
C VAL A 60 3.05 -0.82 -0.77
N VAL A 61 1.85 -0.27 -0.77
CA VAL A 61 0.75 -0.64 0.13
C VAL A 61 -0.42 -1.08 -0.73
N GLY A 62 -0.96 -2.26 -0.48
CA GLY A 62 -2.13 -2.74 -1.21
C GLY A 62 -3.15 -3.42 -0.33
N ARG A 63 -4.38 -3.48 -0.82
CA ARG A 63 -5.49 -4.24 -0.25
C ARG A 63 -6.07 -5.13 -1.33
N LYS A 64 -6.07 -6.45 -1.09
CA LYS A 64 -6.55 -7.45 -2.03
C LYS A 64 -7.94 -7.07 -2.55
N GLN A 65 -8.14 -7.20 -3.87
CA GLN A 65 -9.41 -6.91 -4.57
C GLN A 65 -9.86 -5.44 -4.55
N HIS A 66 -9.08 -4.50 -4.01
CA HIS A 66 -9.43 -3.08 -3.98
C HIS A 66 -8.43 -2.23 -4.76
N GLY A 67 -7.14 -2.43 -4.53
CA GLY A 67 -6.10 -1.67 -5.22
C GLY A 67 -4.76 -1.70 -4.49
N GLU A 68 -3.84 -0.93 -5.04
CA GLU A 68 -2.52 -0.70 -4.47
C GLU A 68 -1.98 0.70 -4.78
N ILE A 69 -1.05 1.13 -3.95
CA ILE A 69 -0.33 2.40 -4.07
C ILE A 69 1.16 2.09 -4.02
N ARG A 70 1.89 2.51 -5.05
CA ARG A 70 3.36 2.48 -5.12
C ARG A 70 3.91 3.89 -4.91
N PHE A 71 4.44 4.15 -3.72
CA PHE A 71 5.05 5.43 -3.34
C PHE A 71 6.41 5.58 -4.01
N ILE A 72 6.55 6.56 -4.89
CA ILE A 72 7.75 6.72 -5.73
C ILE A 72 8.95 7.19 -4.90
N GLY A 73 10.10 6.55 -5.10
CA GLY A 73 11.33 6.89 -4.36
C GLY A 73 11.34 6.38 -2.92
N ARG A 74 12.09 7.05 -2.04
CA ARG A 74 12.32 6.59 -0.66
C ARG A 74 11.16 6.92 0.26
N THR A 75 10.75 5.96 1.07
CA THR A 75 9.70 6.12 2.09
C THR A 75 10.22 5.67 3.44
N ASP A 76 9.97 6.47 4.48
CA ASP A 76 10.19 6.07 5.86
C ASP A 76 8.99 5.28 6.36
N VAL A 77 9.22 4.00 6.67
CA VAL A 77 8.17 3.08 7.14
C VAL A 77 8.29 2.77 8.63
N ARG A 78 9.20 3.46 9.34
CA ARG A 78 9.35 3.29 10.80
C ARG A 78 8.06 3.76 11.48
N GLU A 79 7.55 2.95 12.38
CA GLU A 79 6.32 3.24 13.15
C GLU A 79 5.06 3.44 12.32
N LEU A 80 5.10 3.17 11.02
CA LEU A 80 3.95 3.31 10.13
C LEU A 80 2.90 2.22 10.44
N ASP A 81 1.69 2.65 10.79
CA ASP A 81 0.51 1.79 10.77
C ASP A 81 -0.19 1.92 9.43
N VAL A 82 -0.07 0.88 8.62
CA VAL A 82 -0.57 0.87 7.24
C VAL A 82 -2.09 1.00 7.19
N CYS A 83 -2.80 0.39 8.13
CA CYS A 83 -4.26 0.38 8.13
C CYS A 83 -4.86 1.68 8.69
N ASP A 84 -4.15 2.41 9.56
CA ASP A 84 -4.54 3.77 9.97
C ASP A 84 -4.27 4.78 8.85
N ALA A 85 -3.12 4.65 8.17
CA ALA A 85 -2.66 5.62 7.20
C ALA A 85 -3.32 5.46 5.81
N VAL A 86 -3.63 4.24 5.38
CA VAL A 86 -4.17 3.98 4.03
C VAL A 86 -5.46 3.17 4.14
N GLN A 87 -6.54 3.73 3.59
CA GLN A 87 -7.84 3.10 3.53
C GLN A 87 -8.27 2.94 2.08
N PHE A 88 -8.62 1.71 1.71
CA PHE A 88 -9.24 1.42 0.43
C PHE A 88 -10.74 1.19 0.62
N ASP A 89 -11.54 1.96 -0.10
CA ASP A 89 -12.99 1.85 -0.20
C ASP A 89 -13.38 1.33 -1.59
N LYS A 90 -14.68 1.23 -1.86
CA LYS A 90 -15.17 0.84 -3.18
C LYS A 90 -14.75 1.87 -4.22
N ASN A 91 -13.86 1.47 -5.12
CA ASN A 91 -13.36 2.29 -6.24
C ASN A 91 -12.66 3.58 -5.81
N GLN A 92 -12.09 3.60 -4.60
CA GLN A 92 -11.48 4.78 -3.98
C GLN A 92 -10.34 4.38 -3.04
N VAL A 93 -9.34 5.26 -2.94
CA VAL A 93 -8.31 5.17 -1.92
C VAL A 93 -8.13 6.51 -1.21
N ILE A 94 -7.94 6.44 0.11
CA ILE A 94 -7.73 7.58 0.98
C ILE A 94 -6.43 7.35 1.75
N VAL A 95 -5.53 8.32 1.67
CA VAL A 95 -4.27 8.31 2.44
C VAL A 95 -4.33 9.48 3.42
N TYR A 96 -4.23 9.16 4.71
CA TYR A 96 -4.53 10.01 5.86
C TYR A 96 -6.00 10.44 5.92
N MET A 97 -6.85 9.56 6.48
CA MET A 97 -8.28 9.88 6.71
C MET A 97 -8.46 11.09 7.65
N ASP A 98 -7.57 11.23 8.63
CA ASP A 98 -7.51 12.38 9.54
C ASP A 98 -6.51 13.41 9.00
N GLU A 99 -7.03 14.50 8.43
CA GLU A 99 -6.22 15.59 7.88
C GLU A 99 -5.31 16.25 8.93
N SER A 100 -5.61 16.14 10.24
CA SER A 100 -4.73 16.66 11.29
C SER A 100 -3.45 15.83 11.47
N LYS A 101 -3.48 14.56 11.07
CA LYS A 101 -2.31 13.65 11.07
C LYS A 101 -1.54 13.69 9.75
N LYS A 102 -2.08 14.37 8.73
CA LYS A 102 -1.48 14.40 7.39
C LYS A 102 -0.22 15.26 7.41
N PRO A 103 0.94 14.70 7.06
CA PRO A 103 2.19 15.45 7.02
C PRO A 103 2.24 16.40 5.82
N GLY A 104 3.25 17.27 5.78
CA GLY A 104 3.50 18.15 4.64
C GLY A 104 3.71 17.39 3.33
N VAL A 105 3.55 18.07 2.20
CA VAL A 105 3.81 17.48 0.88
C VAL A 105 5.27 17.05 0.77
N GLY A 106 5.50 15.80 0.39
CA GLY A 106 6.80 15.14 0.30
C GLY A 106 7.17 14.32 1.54
N ASP A 107 6.47 14.50 2.67
CA ASP A 107 6.75 13.81 3.93
C ASP A 107 5.81 12.61 4.14
N GLY A 108 6.33 11.58 4.81
CA GLY A 108 5.58 10.34 5.07
C GLY A 108 5.04 9.71 3.79
N LEU A 109 3.74 9.45 3.77
CA LEU A 109 3.02 8.95 2.59
C LEU A 109 2.42 10.07 1.74
N ASN A 110 2.48 11.35 2.15
CA ASN A 110 1.91 12.47 1.41
C ASN A 110 2.85 12.95 0.28
N LYS A 111 3.15 12.06 -0.67
CA LYS A 111 4.22 12.23 -1.66
C LYS A 111 3.81 11.61 -3.00
N PRO A 112 4.61 11.77 -4.07
CA PRO A 112 4.27 11.22 -5.37
C PRO A 112 4.10 9.70 -5.34
N ALA A 113 3.05 9.21 -5.99
CA ALA A 113 2.73 7.79 -6.03
C ALA A 113 2.00 7.39 -7.32
N GLU A 114 2.17 6.11 -7.69
CA GLU A 114 1.31 5.44 -8.67
C GLU A 114 0.21 4.70 -7.91
N VAL A 115 -1.04 4.98 -8.24
CA VAL A 115 -2.22 4.34 -7.69
C VAL A 115 -2.81 3.43 -8.74
N THR A 116 -3.13 2.20 -8.34
CA THR A 116 -3.90 1.24 -9.15
C THR A 116 -5.14 0.84 -8.36
N LEU A 117 -6.34 1.13 -8.88
CA LEU A 117 -7.60 0.66 -8.33
C LEU A 117 -8.06 -0.57 -9.12
N PHE A 118 -8.52 -1.60 -8.41
CA PHE A 118 -8.97 -2.86 -8.98
C PHE A 118 -10.50 -2.91 -9.08
N ASN A 119 -11.01 -3.81 -9.91
CA ASN A 119 -12.46 -4.06 -10.10
C ASN A 119 -13.24 -2.80 -10.51
N ILE A 120 -12.58 -1.90 -11.26
CA ILE A 120 -13.19 -0.72 -11.84
C ILE A 120 -13.88 -1.14 -13.13
N HIS A 121 -15.21 -1.27 -13.08
CA HIS A 121 -16.02 -1.62 -14.23
C HIS A 121 -17.20 -0.66 -14.36
N TRP A 122 -17.62 -0.46 -15.60
CA TRP A 122 -18.89 0.21 -15.90
C TRP A 122 -20.03 -0.66 -15.35
N ASN A 123 -20.82 -0.14 -14.41
CA ASN A 123 -22.04 -0.79 -13.96
C ASN A 123 -23.20 -0.26 -14.81
N ASP A 124 -23.59 -0.99 -15.87
CA ASP A 124 -24.97 -0.98 -16.34
C ASP A 124 -25.33 -2.28 -17.06
N ASN A 125 -26.55 -2.74 -16.78
CA ASN A 125 -27.23 -3.88 -17.40
C ASN A 125 -27.66 -3.53 -18.83
N LEU A 126 -26.77 -3.56 -19.83
CA LEU A 126 -27.16 -3.35 -21.23
C LEU A 126 -26.66 -4.48 -22.14
N ASP A 127 -27.61 -5.13 -22.81
CA ASP A 127 -27.44 -6.21 -23.78
C ASP A 127 -26.78 -5.70 -25.09
N GLY A 128 -25.64 -6.30 -25.48
CA GLY A 128 -25.10 -6.20 -26.84
C GLY A 128 -23.56 -6.10 -26.94
N GLN A 129 -22.91 -7.04 -27.63
CA GLN A 129 -21.44 -7.11 -27.76
C GLN A 129 -20.82 -5.95 -28.58
N GLU A 130 -21.49 -5.44 -29.61
CA GLU A 130 -20.95 -4.32 -30.42
C GLU A 130 -21.02 -2.96 -29.70
N GLN A 131 -21.94 -2.80 -28.75
CA GLN A 131 -21.99 -1.61 -27.90
C GLN A 131 -20.89 -1.64 -26.83
N GLN A 132 -20.33 -2.82 -26.54
CA GLN A 132 -19.39 -3.02 -25.44
C GLN A 132 -18.05 -2.32 -25.69
N GLU A 133 -17.52 -2.33 -26.92
CA GLU A 133 -16.24 -1.68 -27.25
C GLU A 133 -16.36 -0.14 -27.22
N GLN A 134 -17.44 0.42 -27.75
CA GLN A 134 -17.70 1.86 -27.68
C GLN A 134 -17.93 2.31 -26.23
N GLN A 135 -18.66 1.53 -25.43
CA GLN A 135 -18.88 1.80 -24.01
C GLN A 135 -17.56 1.75 -23.22
N GLN A 136 -16.66 0.81 -23.53
CA GLN A 136 -15.34 0.75 -22.90
C GLN A 136 -14.51 2.01 -23.21
N GLN A 137 -14.48 2.46 -24.46
CA GLN A 137 -13.80 3.70 -24.84
C GLN A 137 -14.40 4.92 -24.12
N GLN A 138 -15.73 4.99 -24.03
CA GLN A 138 -16.40 6.06 -23.28
C GLN A 138 -16.07 6.01 -21.78
N PHE A 139 -16.00 4.82 -21.20
CA PHE A 139 -15.64 4.67 -19.79
C PHE A 139 -14.19 5.06 -19.53
N GLU A 140 -13.25 4.65 -20.38
CA GLU A 140 -11.86 5.08 -20.28
C GLU A 140 -11.73 6.60 -20.38
N MET A 141 -12.46 7.25 -21.30
CA MET A 141 -12.50 8.71 -21.38
C MET A 141 -13.03 9.33 -20.08
N MET A 142 -14.09 8.77 -19.48
CA MET A 142 -14.59 9.23 -18.18
C MET A 142 -13.54 9.08 -17.07
N LEU A 143 -12.79 7.98 -17.04
CA LEU A 143 -11.71 7.78 -16.07
C LEU A 143 -10.58 8.79 -16.26
N ARG A 144 -10.23 9.12 -17.51
CA ARG A 144 -9.25 10.15 -17.81
C ARG A 144 -9.71 11.52 -17.32
N ASP A 145 -10.94 11.91 -17.65
CA ASP A 145 -11.52 13.18 -17.21
C ASP A 145 -11.59 13.26 -15.68
N GLU A 146 -11.95 12.16 -15.01
CA GLU A 146 -12.02 12.09 -13.56
C GLU A 146 -10.63 12.17 -12.91
N SER A 147 -9.61 11.53 -13.50
CA SER A 147 -8.22 11.69 -13.05
C SER A 147 -7.80 13.15 -13.10
N GLU A 148 -7.99 13.81 -14.25
CA GLU A 148 -7.62 15.22 -14.44
C GLU A 148 -8.38 16.16 -13.50
N ARG A 149 -9.69 15.94 -13.33
CA ARG A 149 -10.55 16.71 -12.41
C ARG A 149 -10.06 16.64 -10.97
N GLN A 150 -9.50 15.50 -10.55
CA GLN A 150 -8.96 15.31 -9.21
C GLN A 150 -7.50 15.80 -9.09
N GLY A 151 -6.90 16.30 -10.16
CA GLY A 151 -5.49 16.70 -10.16
C GLY A 151 -4.52 15.51 -10.17
N SER A 152 -4.96 14.37 -10.70
CA SER A 152 -4.11 13.20 -10.94
C SER A 152 -3.87 13.01 -12.43
N HIS A 153 -2.82 12.27 -12.79
CA HIS A 153 -2.46 11.99 -14.17
C HIS A 153 -2.85 10.57 -14.54
N PHE A 154 -3.83 10.43 -15.43
CA PHE A 154 -4.21 9.13 -15.99
C PHE A 154 -3.02 8.43 -16.65
N ILE A 155 -2.78 7.16 -16.30
CA ILE A 155 -1.78 6.31 -16.96
C ILE A 155 -2.46 5.35 -17.93
N SER A 156 -3.35 4.51 -17.42
CA SER A 156 -3.97 3.44 -18.19
C SER A 156 -5.25 2.93 -17.53
N TYR A 157 -6.12 2.33 -18.33
CA TYR A 157 -7.21 1.51 -17.86
C TYR A 157 -7.22 0.20 -18.65
N ASP A 158 -7.31 -0.93 -17.96
CA ASP A 158 -7.50 -2.24 -18.57
C ASP A 158 -8.91 -2.74 -18.26
N ALA A 159 -9.76 -2.77 -19.28
CA ALA A 159 -11.15 -3.19 -19.16
C ALA A 159 -11.31 -4.69 -18.83
N ALA A 160 -10.33 -5.54 -19.17
CA ALA A 160 -10.40 -6.97 -18.92
C ALA A 160 -10.14 -7.30 -17.45
N SER A 161 -9.16 -6.63 -16.83
CA SER A 161 -8.83 -6.80 -15.41
C SER A 161 -9.58 -5.82 -14.50
N GLY A 162 -10.13 -4.73 -15.05
CA GLY A 162 -10.75 -3.66 -14.26
C GLY A 162 -9.74 -2.82 -13.51
N GLU A 163 -8.51 -2.71 -14.02
CA GLU A 163 -7.44 -1.95 -13.37
C GLU A 163 -7.39 -0.53 -13.91
N TRP A 164 -7.62 0.46 -13.05
CA TRP A 164 -7.44 1.88 -13.36
C TRP A 164 -6.20 2.42 -12.65
N LYS A 165 -5.25 2.91 -13.45
CA LYS A 165 -3.95 3.40 -12.98
C LYS A 165 -3.77 4.89 -13.23
N PHE A 166 -3.31 5.62 -12.22
CA PHE A 166 -3.01 7.05 -12.31
C PHE A 166 -1.86 7.47 -11.37
N LEU A 167 -1.20 8.58 -11.68
CA LEU A 167 -0.18 9.21 -10.83
C LEU A 167 -0.77 10.36 -10.04
N VAL A 168 -0.30 10.50 -8.80
CA VAL A 168 -0.58 11.64 -7.95
C VAL A 168 0.74 12.27 -7.52
N ASP A 169 0.81 13.60 -7.44
CA ASP A 169 1.99 14.31 -6.93
C ASP A 169 2.06 14.28 -5.40
N HIS A 170 0.90 14.19 -4.75
CA HIS A 170 0.72 14.10 -3.30
C HIS A 170 -0.72 13.63 -3.03
N PHE A 171 -1.03 13.30 -1.77
CA PHE A 171 -2.32 12.73 -1.46
C PHE A 171 -3.39 13.77 -1.10
N SER A 172 -4.49 13.69 -1.83
CA SER A 172 -5.82 14.24 -1.54
C SER A 172 -6.84 13.10 -1.69
N THR A 173 -8.13 13.32 -1.42
CA THR A 173 -9.14 12.26 -1.61
C THR A 173 -9.27 11.90 -3.11
N PHE A 174 -9.00 10.64 -3.50
CA PHE A 174 -9.06 10.19 -4.90
C PHE A 174 -9.99 8.98 -5.09
N GLY A 175 -10.74 8.92 -6.19
CA GLY A 175 -11.62 7.76 -6.50
C GLY A 175 -12.86 8.10 -7.32
N LEU A 176 -13.55 7.08 -7.85
CA LEU A 176 -14.78 7.28 -8.64
C LEU A 176 -15.94 7.71 -7.75
N GLN A 177 -16.26 9.01 -7.73
CA GLN A 177 -17.47 9.49 -7.10
C GLN A 177 -18.67 9.16 -8.00
N CYS A 178 -19.41 8.12 -7.64
CA CYS A 178 -20.73 7.87 -8.24
C CYS A 178 -21.64 9.05 -7.86
N LYS A 179 -21.80 10.03 -8.76
CA LYS A 179 -22.85 11.03 -8.60
C LYS A 179 -24.18 10.29 -8.70
N THR A 180 -24.88 10.12 -7.59
CA THR A 180 -26.33 9.94 -7.65
C THR A 180 -26.86 11.15 -8.41
N LEU A 181 -27.35 10.95 -9.63
CA LEU A 181 -28.19 11.94 -10.27
C LEU A 181 -29.42 12.08 -9.38
N ALA A 182 -29.42 13.09 -8.51
CA ALA A 182 -30.61 13.50 -7.82
C ALA A 182 -31.59 13.98 -8.90
N THR A 183 -32.69 13.24 -9.00
CA THR A 183 -33.84 13.48 -9.87
C THR A 183 -34.52 14.81 -9.58
#